data_AF-A0A072VKW6-F1
#
_entry.id   AF-A0A072VKW6-F1
#
_cell.length_a   1.000
_cell.length_b   1.000
_cell.length_c   1.000
_cell.angle_alpha   90.00
_cell.angle_beta   90.00
_cell.angle_gamma   90.00
#
_symmetry.space_group_name_H-M   'P 1'
#
loop_
_entity.id
_entity.type
_entity.pdbx_description
1 polymer ?
#
loop_
_entity_poly.entity_id
_entity_poly.type
_entity_poly.pdbx_seq_one_letter_code
_entity_poly.pdbx_strand_id
1 'polypeptide(L)'
;MMARRMMEPCDVFLNHRSPDTKRTVATLLYDNLKRHGFNPFLDEKNMKPGDKLFEKINGGVMESKIGVAVFSPRYCESYFCLHELALLTALKKKVIPIFCDVKPSQLRVVKNAKWSEEELRRFRWALDEAKNTVGLTFNSSKGNFSKFVTNASNIIIESMTELQNEEKMKCLPSTKLQNEEKMKYLPSRV
;
A
#
# COMPACT_ATOMS: atom_id res chain seq x y z
N MET A 1 -27.75 -10.39 -17.89
CA MET A 1 -26.33 -10.57 -17.55
C MET A 1 -25.82 -9.23 -17.02
N MET A 2 -25.51 -9.13 -15.72
CA MET A 2 -24.95 -7.89 -15.17
C MET A 2 -23.49 -7.81 -15.57
N ALA A 3 -23.12 -6.77 -16.33
CA ALA A 3 -21.73 -6.48 -16.64
C ALA A 3 -20.93 -6.48 -15.33
N ARG A 4 -19.92 -7.34 -15.22
CA ARG A 4 -18.88 -7.17 -14.20
C ARG A 4 -18.37 -5.75 -14.40
N ARG A 5 -18.67 -4.87 -13.46
CA ARG A 5 -18.05 -3.56 -13.36
C ARG A 5 -16.57 -3.88 -13.11
N MET A 6 -15.76 -3.90 -14.16
CA MET A 6 -14.32 -4.03 -14.02
C MET A 6 -13.91 -2.83 -13.20
N MET A 7 -13.55 -3.06 -11.94
CA MET A 7 -12.89 -2.03 -11.16
C MET A 7 -11.59 -1.70 -11.88
N GLU A 8 -11.28 -0.41 -11.96
CA GLU A 8 -10.04 0.08 -12.56
C GLU A 8 -8.85 -0.59 -11.83
N PRO A 9 -7.87 -1.15 -12.55
CA PRO A 9 -6.72 -1.80 -11.94
C PRO A 9 -6.06 -0.89 -10.91
N CYS A 10 -5.94 -1.37 -9.67
CA CYS A 10 -5.27 -0.64 -8.58
C CYS A 10 -3.83 -1.15 -8.44
N ASP A 11 -2.86 -0.25 -8.58
CA ASP A 11 -1.45 -0.58 -8.33
C ASP A 11 -1.10 -0.42 -6.85
N VAL A 12 -1.54 0.71 -6.26
CA VAL A 12 -1.13 1.15 -4.93
C VAL A 12 -2.35 1.61 -4.13
N PHE A 13 -2.59 1.01 -2.96
CA PHE A 13 -3.63 1.48 -2.05
C PHE A 13 -3.07 2.46 -1.02
N LEU A 14 -3.58 3.69 -0.97
CA LEU A 14 -3.17 4.72 -0.01
C LEU A 14 -4.12 4.72 1.19
N ASN A 15 -3.67 4.12 2.28
CA ASN A 15 -4.39 3.99 3.53
C ASN A 15 -4.01 5.15 4.46
N HIS A 16 -4.94 6.06 4.73
CA HIS A 16 -4.68 7.29 5.49
C HIS A 16 -5.90 7.75 6.29
N ARG A 17 -5.69 8.76 7.14
CA ARG A 17 -6.77 9.40 7.90
C ARG A 17 -7.18 10.72 7.26
N SER A 18 -8.24 10.71 6.45
CA SER A 18 -8.76 11.86 5.69
C SER A 18 -8.83 13.20 6.48
N PRO A 19 -9.41 13.25 7.71
CA PRO A 19 -9.49 14.48 8.50
C PRO A 19 -8.15 15.05 8.98
N ASP A 20 -7.16 14.18 9.23
CA ASP A 20 -5.83 14.61 9.65
C ASP A 20 -5.04 15.17 8.47
N THR A 21 -5.56 14.98 7.25
CA THR A 21 -4.78 15.01 6.03
C THR A 21 -5.24 16.01 4.97
N LYS A 22 -5.98 17.07 5.34
CA LYS A 22 -6.34 18.16 4.41
C LYS A 22 -5.09 18.84 3.82
N ARG A 23 -4.74 18.52 2.55
CA ARG A 23 -3.51 18.87 1.79
C ARG A 23 -2.23 18.16 2.26
N THR A 24 -2.15 16.85 2.07
CA THR A 24 -1.09 16.02 2.67
C THR A 24 -0.20 15.26 1.72
N VAL A 25 0.82 14.67 2.33
CA VAL A 25 1.57 13.51 1.84
C VAL A 25 0.71 12.52 1.06
N ALA A 26 -0.48 12.10 1.54
CA ALA A 26 -1.30 11.11 0.84
C ALA A 26 -1.81 11.63 -0.52
N THR A 27 -2.37 12.84 -0.57
CA THR A 27 -2.82 13.47 -1.83
C THR A 27 -1.66 13.75 -2.77
N LEU A 28 -0.54 14.27 -2.25
CA LEU A 28 0.64 14.56 -3.06
C LEU A 28 1.27 13.29 -3.64
N LEU A 29 1.31 12.20 -2.86
CA LEU A 29 1.72 10.88 -3.33
C LEU A 29 0.79 10.37 -4.42
N TYR A 30 -0.53 10.46 -4.23
CA TYR A 30 -1.51 10.10 -5.25
C TYR A 30 -1.21 10.82 -6.58
N ASP A 31 -1.11 12.15 -6.53
CA ASP A 31 -0.90 12.97 -7.73
C ASP A 31 0.48 12.69 -8.37
N ASN A 32 1.50 12.42 -7.57
CA ASN A 32 2.84 12.10 -8.09
C ASN A 32 2.91 10.70 -8.70
N LEU A 33 2.28 9.69 -8.08
CA LEU A 33 2.19 8.34 -8.64
C LEU A 33 1.38 8.31 -9.93
N LYS A 34 0.24 9.03 -9.99
CA LYS A 34 -0.53 9.20 -11.24
C LYS A 34 0.33 9.80 -12.36
N ARG A 35 1.17 10.80 -12.05
CA ARG A 35 2.10 11.40 -13.02
C ARG A 35 3.17 10.43 -13.53
N HIS A 36 3.50 9.39 -12.77
CA HIS A 36 4.40 8.32 -13.17
C HIS A 36 3.68 7.13 -13.84
N GLY A 37 2.39 7.27 -14.17
CA GLY A 37 1.63 6.26 -14.90
C GLY A 37 1.05 5.13 -14.05
N PHE A 38 1.12 5.22 -12.72
CA PHE A 38 0.50 4.24 -11.81
C PHE A 38 -0.97 4.58 -11.55
N ASN A 39 -1.73 3.59 -11.08
CA ASN A 39 -3.12 3.73 -10.65
C ASN A 39 -3.24 3.58 -9.13
N PRO A 40 -2.92 4.62 -8.35
CA PRO A 40 -3.21 4.64 -6.93
C PRO A 40 -4.72 4.72 -6.65
N PHE A 41 -5.12 4.12 -5.54
CA PHE A 41 -6.43 4.31 -4.93
C PHE A 41 -6.29 5.16 -3.66
N LEU A 42 -7.06 6.24 -3.59
CA LEU A 42 -7.20 7.12 -2.43
C LEU A 42 -8.69 7.37 -2.20
N ASP A 43 -9.20 7.01 -1.03
CA ASP A 43 -10.64 7.07 -0.70
C ASP A 43 -11.26 8.44 -1.06
N GLU A 44 -10.65 9.56 -0.67
CA GLU A 44 -11.10 10.93 -0.95
C GLU A 44 -11.22 11.26 -2.46
N LYS A 45 -10.44 10.60 -3.31
CA LYS A 45 -10.37 10.88 -4.76
C LYS A 45 -11.15 9.85 -5.58
N ASN A 46 -11.20 8.60 -5.12
CA ASN A 46 -11.73 7.49 -5.87
C ASN A 46 -13.17 7.14 -5.47
N MET A 47 -13.70 7.67 -4.37
CA MET A 47 -15.08 7.47 -3.96
C MET A 47 -16.03 8.54 -4.52
N LYS A 48 -17.23 8.11 -4.94
CA LYS A 48 -18.33 8.98 -5.38
C LYS A 48 -19.48 8.93 -4.36
N PRO A 49 -20.30 9.99 -4.25
CA PRO A 49 -21.54 9.94 -3.48
C PRO A 49 -22.41 8.74 -3.90
N GLY A 50 -22.86 7.94 -2.94
CA GLY A 50 -23.63 6.72 -3.17
C GLY A 50 -22.81 5.43 -3.31
N ASP A 51 -21.46 5.50 -3.36
CA ASP A 51 -20.63 4.31 -3.29
C ASP A 51 -20.73 3.66 -1.91
N LYS A 52 -20.85 2.32 -1.88
CA LYS A 52 -20.75 1.55 -0.63
C LYS A 52 -19.29 1.54 -0.17
N LEU A 53 -19.03 2.29 0.90
CA LEU A 53 -17.70 2.53 1.48
C LEU A 53 -16.86 1.25 1.61
N PHE A 54 -17.39 0.24 2.30
CA PHE A 54 -16.68 -1.02 2.51
C PHE A 54 -16.43 -1.81 1.22
N GLU A 55 -17.40 -1.90 0.31
CA GLU A 55 -17.23 -2.69 -0.92
C GLU A 55 -16.12 -2.10 -1.80
N LYS A 56 -16.10 -0.78 -1.94
CA LYS A 56 -15.13 -0.10 -2.81
C LYS A 56 -13.72 -0.08 -2.21
N ILE A 57 -13.61 0.15 -0.91
CA ILE A 57 -12.34 0.10 -0.19
C ILE A 57 -11.77 -1.31 -0.21
N ASN A 58 -12.58 -2.32 0.12
CA ASN A 58 -12.11 -3.70 0.12
C ASN A 58 -11.68 -4.14 -1.29
N GLY A 59 -12.42 -3.73 -2.32
CA GLY A 59 -12.02 -3.92 -3.72
C GLY A 59 -10.65 -3.30 -4.01
N GLY A 60 -10.44 -2.04 -3.65
CA GLY A 60 -9.17 -1.34 -3.88
C GLY A 60 -8.00 -2.02 -3.18
N VAL A 61 -8.21 -2.49 -1.94
CA VAL A 61 -7.20 -3.25 -1.18
C VAL A 61 -6.92 -4.60 -1.84
N MET A 62 -7.95 -5.33 -2.27
CA MET A 62 -7.80 -6.64 -2.92
C MET A 62 -7.00 -6.55 -4.22
N GLU A 63 -7.30 -5.54 -5.05
CA GLU A 63 -6.66 -5.34 -6.35
C GLU A 63 -5.25 -4.76 -6.25
N SER A 64 -5.00 -3.92 -5.23
CA SER A 64 -3.68 -3.32 -5.03
C SER A 64 -2.56 -4.34 -4.91
N LYS A 65 -1.39 -4.03 -5.47
CA LYS A 65 -0.17 -4.84 -5.28
C LYS A 65 0.56 -4.43 -4.00
N ILE A 66 0.56 -3.12 -3.71
CA ILE A 66 1.21 -2.53 -2.53
C ILE A 66 0.22 -1.67 -1.76
N GLY A 67 0.28 -1.74 -0.43
CA GLY A 67 -0.33 -0.77 0.46
C GLY A 67 0.67 0.28 0.94
N VAL A 68 0.26 1.52 1.04
CA VAL A 68 1.02 2.59 1.70
C VAL A 68 0.18 3.08 2.88
N ALA A 69 0.66 2.85 4.10
CA ALA A 69 -0.01 3.29 5.31
C ALA A 69 0.58 4.62 5.79
N VAL A 70 -0.15 5.71 5.59
CA VAL A 70 0.24 7.07 6.01
C VAL A 70 -0.28 7.31 7.42
N PHE A 71 0.51 6.94 8.42
CA PHE A 71 0.22 7.16 9.82
C PHE A 71 0.29 8.64 10.19
N SER A 72 -0.76 9.13 10.82
CA SER A 72 -0.92 10.48 11.37
C SER A 72 -1.27 10.41 12.87
N PRO A 73 -1.25 11.54 13.61
CA PRO A 73 -1.51 11.53 15.05
C PRO A 73 -2.84 10.87 15.47
N ARG A 74 -3.91 10.98 14.68
CA ARG A 74 -5.23 10.40 14.99
C ARG A 74 -5.60 9.23 14.07
N TYR A 75 -4.61 8.63 13.42
CA TYR A 75 -4.79 7.48 12.56
C TYR A 75 -5.47 6.32 13.30
N CYS A 76 -4.94 5.93 14.46
CA CYS A 76 -5.45 4.82 15.26
C CYS A 76 -6.81 5.07 15.92
N GLU A 77 -7.37 6.28 15.80
CA GLU A 77 -8.75 6.57 16.23
C GLU A 77 -9.78 6.18 15.16
N SER A 78 -9.35 5.95 13.92
CA SER A 78 -10.26 5.60 12.83
C SER A 78 -10.40 4.09 12.69
N TYR A 79 -11.64 3.64 12.81
CA TYR A 79 -12.00 2.26 12.48
C TYR A 79 -11.60 1.91 11.03
N PHE A 80 -11.90 2.78 10.07
CA PHE A 80 -11.64 2.53 8.66
C PHE A 80 -10.14 2.38 8.37
N CYS A 81 -9.31 3.27 8.92
CA CYS A 81 -7.86 3.20 8.71
C CYS A 81 -7.27 1.91 9.29
N LEU A 82 -7.71 1.50 10.48
CA LEU A 82 -7.29 0.24 11.10
C LEU A 82 -7.84 -1.00 10.37
N HIS A 83 -9.07 -0.91 9.85
CA HIS A 83 -9.70 -1.96 9.06
C HIS A 83 -8.94 -2.21 7.75
N GLU A 84 -8.62 -1.16 7.02
CA GLU A 84 -7.83 -1.21 5.79
C GLU A 84 -6.43 -1.78 6.04
N LEU A 85 -5.73 -1.29 7.06
CA LEU A 85 -4.41 -1.79 7.43
C LEU A 85 -4.47 -3.29 7.76
N ALA A 86 -5.44 -3.71 8.56
CA ALA A 86 -5.63 -5.13 8.89
C ALA A 86 -5.98 -5.98 7.68
N LEU A 87 -6.72 -5.45 6.70
CA LEU A 87 -7.02 -6.15 5.46
C LEU A 87 -5.77 -6.30 4.57
N LEU A 88 -4.96 -5.24 4.43
CA LEU A 88 -3.66 -5.29 3.74
C LEU A 88 -2.75 -6.36 4.34
N THR A 89 -2.62 -6.38 5.68
CA THR A 89 -1.81 -7.37 6.39
C THR A 89 -2.37 -8.79 6.25
N ALA A 90 -3.68 -8.98 6.38
CA ALA A 90 -4.31 -10.30 6.24
C ALA A 90 -4.14 -10.89 4.83
N LEU A 91 -4.18 -10.05 3.80
CA LEU A 91 -3.93 -10.43 2.41
C LEU A 91 -2.43 -10.53 2.06
N LYS A 92 -1.54 -10.38 3.06
CA LYS A 92 -0.08 -10.43 2.91
C LYS A 92 0.46 -9.47 1.83
N LYS A 93 -0.20 -8.32 1.67
CA LYS A 93 0.27 -7.27 0.76
C LYS A 93 1.56 -6.67 1.32
N LYS A 94 2.49 -6.27 0.45
CA LYS A 94 3.65 -5.45 0.88
C LYS A 94 3.12 -4.10 1.35
N VAL A 95 3.43 -3.72 2.58
CA VAL A 95 3.01 -2.44 3.18
C VAL A 95 4.24 -1.54 3.37
N ILE A 96 4.17 -0.32 2.84
CA ILE A 96 5.19 0.71 3.05
C ILE A 96 4.64 1.72 4.07
N PRO A 97 5.14 1.72 5.32
CA PRO A 97 4.67 2.64 6.34
C PRO A 97 5.31 4.03 6.17
N ILE A 98 4.48 5.07 6.26
CA ILE A 98 4.91 6.47 6.30
C ILE A 98 4.40 7.09 7.59
N PHE A 99 5.31 7.53 8.46
CA PHE A 99 5.01 8.14 9.74
C PHE A 99 5.06 9.67 9.61
N CYS A 100 3.90 10.30 9.48
CA CYS A 100 3.73 11.75 9.34
C CYS A 100 3.39 12.39 10.69
N ASP A 101 4.31 13.21 11.21
CA ASP A 101 4.17 13.92 12.49
C ASP A 101 3.88 13.02 13.70
N VAL A 102 4.25 11.74 13.59
CA VAL A 102 4.06 10.72 14.62
C VAL A 102 5.25 9.78 14.63
N LYS A 103 5.63 9.28 15.80
CA LYS A 103 6.60 8.19 15.96
C LYS A 103 5.88 6.85 16.02
N PRO A 104 6.48 5.74 15.54
CA PRO A 104 5.88 4.40 15.65
C PRO A 104 5.45 4.04 17.07
N SER A 105 6.21 4.47 18.09
CA SER A 105 5.90 4.22 19.50
C SER A 105 4.68 4.97 20.04
N GLN A 106 4.22 6.02 19.35
CA GLN A 106 3.03 6.77 19.74
C GLN A 106 1.74 6.11 19.23
N LEU A 107 1.84 5.25 18.22
CA LEU A 107 0.72 4.55 17.62
C LEU A 107 0.27 3.38 18.49
N ARG A 108 -1.00 3.37 18.87
CA ARG A 108 -1.60 2.30 19.68
C ARG A 108 -3.08 2.12 19.37
N VAL A 109 -3.52 0.86 19.33
CA VAL A 109 -4.95 0.51 19.27
C VAL A 109 -5.48 0.46 20.70
N VAL A 110 -6.22 1.49 21.09
CA VAL A 110 -6.90 1.54 22.38
C VAL A 110 -8.20 0.75 22.33
N LYS A 111 -8.58 0.12 23.45
CA LYS A 111 -9.86 -0.57 23.55
C LYS A 111 -10.99 0.45 23.37
N ASN A 112 -11.89 0.15 22.44
CA ASN A 112 -13.08 0.95 22.17
C ASN A 112 -14.28 0.04 22.36
N ALA A 113 -15.28 0.47 23.12
CA ALA A 113 -16.48 -0.32 23.40
C ALA A 113 -17.25 -0.70 22.12
N LYS A 114 -17.00 0.01 21.01
CA LYS A 114 -17.61 -0.25 19.70
C LYS A 114 -16.92 -1.36 18.90
N TRP A 115 -15.73 -1.80 19.28
CA TRP A 115 -14.95 -2.78 18.52
C TRP A 115 -14.96 -4.13 19.23
N SER A 116 -15.17 -5.20 18.47
CA SER A 116 -15.12 -6.56 19.01
C SER A 116 -13.69 -6.95 19.41
N GLU A 117 -13.53 -7.96 20.25
CA GLU A 117 -12.21 -8.48 20.60
C GLU A 117 -11.46 -9.02 19.38
N GLU A 118 -12.16 -9.58 18.39
CA GLU A 118 -11.56 -10.01 17.14
C GLU A 118 -11.02 -8.83 16.31
N GLU A 119 -11.75 -7.72 16.28
CA GLU A 119 -11.33 -6.49 15.62
C GLU A 119 -10.10 -5.89 16.32
N LEU A 120 -10.13 -5.80 17.65
CA LEU A 120 -8.98 -5.34 18.43
C LEU A 120 -7.74 -6.20 18.18
N ARG A 121 -7.91 -7.53 18.11
CA ARG A 121 -6.81 -8.47 17.82
C ARG A 121 -6.19 -8.21 16.45
N ARG A 122 -7.00 -8.17 15.38
CA ARG A 122 -6.47 -7.94 14.02
C ARG A 122 -5.88 -6.54 13.84
N PHE A 123 -6.46 -5.52 14.47
CA PHE A 123 -5.93 -4.15 14.44
C PHE A 123 -4.57 -4.05 15.12
N ARG A 124 -4.43 -4.65 16.31
CA ARG A 124 -3.14 -4.66 17.03
C ARG A 124 -2.07 -5.38 16.25
N TRP A 125 -2.38 -6.55 15.70
CA TRP A 125 -1.45 -7.32 14.88
C TRP A 125 -0.97 -6.52 13.66
N ALA A 126 -1.91 -5.97 12.88
CA ALA A 126 -1.58 -5.21 11.69
C ALA A 126 -0.78 -3.93 11.99
N LEU A 127 -1.12 -3.23 13.08
CA LEU A 127 -0.36 -2.07 13.52
C LEU A 127 1.06 -2.44 13.95
N ASP A 128 1.23 -3.57 14.64
CA ASP A 128 2.54 -4.00 15.11
C ASP A 128 3.45 -4.44 13.95
N GLU A 129 2.93 -5.21 13.00
CA GLU A 129 3.63 -5.55 11.75
C GLU A 129 4.11 -4.29 11.01
N ALA A 130 3.23 -3.29 10.86
CA ALA A 130 3.57 -2.05 10.18
C ALA A 130 4.61 -1.21 10.95
N LYS A 131 4.55 -1.19 12.30
CA LYS A 131 5.55 -0.51 13.14
C LYS A 131 6.94 -1.14 13.06
N ASN A 132 6.99 -2.46 12.87
CA ASN A 132 8.23 -3.23 12.78
C ASN A 132 8.77 -3.34 11.34
N THR A 133 8.08 -2.72 10.37
CA THR A 133 8.53 -2.62 8.98
C THR A 133 9.33 -1.33 8.78
N VAL A 134 10.42 -1.39 8.00
CA VAL A 134 11.20 -0.20 7.64
C VAL A 134 10.30 0.79 6.89
N GLY A 135 10.20 2.00 7.42
CA GLY A 135 9.30 3.04 6.92
C GLY A 135 9.98 4.38 6.68
N LEU A 136 9.19 5.30 6.16
CA LEU A 136 9.59 6.69 5.97
C LEU A 136 9.03 7.56 7.08
N THR A 137 9.80 8.55 7.53
CA THR A 137 9.34 9.53 8.51
C THR A 137 9.25 10.90 7.87
N PHE A 138 8.17 11.63 8.13
CA PHE A 138 7.98 12.99 7.66
C PHE A 138 7.50 13.89 8.79
N ASN A 139 8.07 15.09 8.87
CA ASN A 139 7.62 16.14 9.76
C ASN A 139 7.13 17.31 8.93
N SER A 140 5.83 17.61 8.97
CA SER A 140 5.22 18.64 8.12
C SER A 140 5.67 20.05 8.48
N SER A 141 6.08 20.30 9.72
CA SER A 141 6.54 21.62 10.19
C SER A 141 7.96 21.98 9.75
N LYS A 142 8.80 20.98 9.41
CA LYS A 142 10.22 21.18 9.07
C LYS A 142 10.61 20.63 7.70
N GLY A 143 9.82 19.71 7.16
CA GLY A 143 10.14 18.93 5.96
C GLY A 143 9.78 19.63 4.66
N ASN A 144 10.57 19.38 3.63
CA ASN A 144 10.22 19.75 2.26
C ASN A 144 9.29 18.69 1.66
N PHE A 145 8.02 19.04 1.47
CA PHE A 145 7.00 18.15 0.90
C PHE A 145 7.38 17.60 -0.48
N SER A 146 7.86 18.46 -1.39
CA SER A 146 8.19 18.04 -2.75
C SER A 146 9.30 16.99 -2.74
N LYS A 147 10.40 17.26 -2.03
CA LYS A 147 11.51 16.31 -1.91
C LYS A 147 11.06 14.99 -1.27
N PHE A 148 10.26 15.08 -0.20
CA PHE A 148 9.76 13.90 0.48
C PHE A 148 8.86 13.05 -0.43
N VAL A 149 7.89 13.68 -1.09
CA VAL A 149 6.95 12.99 -1.99
C VAL A 149 7.67 12.35 -3.17
N THR A 150 8.64 13.05 -3.78
CA THR A 150 9.46 12.48 -4.85
C THR A 150 10.20 11.22 -4.36
N ASN A 151 10.90 11.31 -3.21
CA ASN A 151 11.63 10.17 -2.67
C ASN A 151 10.69 9.00 -2.33
N ALA A 152 9.57 9.28 -1.66
CA ALA A 152 8.59 8.26 -1.29
C ALA A 152 7.97 7.60 -2.52
N SER A 153 7.64 8.36 -3.56
CA SER A 153 7.17 7.79 -4.83
C SER A 153 8.21 6.89 -5.49
N ASN A 154 9.50 7.27 -5.52
CA ASN A 154 10.54 6.43 -6.10
C ASN A 154 10.62 5.07 -5.39
N ILE A 155 10.58 5.05 -4.06
CA ILE A 155 10.60 3.81 -3.26
C ILE A 155 9.38 2.93 -3.56
N ILE A 156 8.21 3.54 -3.70
CA ILE A 156 6.97 2.82 -4.06
C ILE A 156 7.10 2.21 -5.46
N ILE A 157 7.61 2.98 -6.43
CA ILE A 157 7.79 2.56 -7.83
C ILE A 157 8.82 1.42 -7.95
N GLU A 158 9.94 1.52 -7.24
CA GLU A 158 10.96 0.47 -7.15
C GLU A 158 10.35 -0.81 -6.57
N SER A 159 9.63 -0.69 -5.44
CA SER A 159 8.94 -1.83 -4.82
C SER A 159 7.91 -2.48 -5.75
N MET A 160 7.19 -1.68 -6.54
CA MET A 160 6.24 -2.20 -7.54
C MET A 160 6.95 -2.98 -8.64
N THR A 161 8.10 -2.48 -9.11
CA THR A 161 8.89 -3.10 -10.17
C THR A 161 9.48 -4.43 -9.72
N GLU A 162 9.98 -4.49 -8.47
CA GLU A 162 10.44 -5.74 -7.84
C GLU A 162 9.34 -6.81 -7.84
N LEU A 163 8.13 -6.47 -7.37
CA LEU A 163 7.00 -7.40 -7.33
C LEU A 163 6.61 -7.91 -8.72
N GLN A 164 6.60 -7.02 -9.72
CA GLN A 164 6.29 -7.42 -11.10
C GLN A 164 7.35 -8.35 -11.70
N ASN A 165 8.62 -8.15 -11.36
CA ASN A 165 9.70 -9.01 -11.80
C ASN A 165 9.61 -10.40 -11.14
N GLU A 166 9.31 -10.47 -9.85
CA GLU A 166 9.07 -11.74 -9.16
C GLU A 166 7.87 -12.50 -9.75
N GLU A 167 6.77 -11.82 -10.04
CA GLU A 167 5.59 -12.41 -10.69
C GLU A 167 5.95 -12.98 -12.08
N LYS A 168 6.71 -12.24 -12.89
CA LYS A 168 7.18 -12.71 -14.20
C LYS A 168 8.11 -13.92 -14.08
N MET A 169 9.02 -13.93 -13.12
CA MET A 169 9.93 -15.06 -12.89
C MET A 169 9.20 -16.31 -12.43
N LYS A 170 8.15 -16.18 -11.60
CA LYS A 170 7.29 -17.30 -11.18
C LYS A 170 6.45 -17.88 -12.33
N CYS A 171 6.11 -17.06 -13.31
CA CYS A 171 5.31 -17.46 -14.48
C CYS A 171 6.14 -17.96 -15.67
N LEU A 172 7.48 -17.98 -15.56
CA LEU A 172 8.34 -18.49 -16.64
C LEU A 172 8.23 -20.03 -16.73
N PRO A 173 8.01 -20.61 -17.93
CA PRO A 173 8.03 -22.06 -18.10
C PRO A 173 9.40 -22.64 -17.73
N SER A 174 9.40 -23.75 -17.00
CA SER A 174 10.58 -24.49 -16.52
C SER A 174 11.59 -24.88 -17.63
N THR A 175 11.16 -24.80 -18.90
CA THR A 175 11.95 -25.12 -20.09
C THR A 175 12.97 -24.04 -20.48
N LYS A 176 12.80 -22.77 -20.08
CA LYS A 176 13.78 -21.71 -20.38
C LYS A 176 15.07 -21.85 -19.56
N LEU A 177 14.97 -22.23 -18.29
CA LEU A 177 16.11 -22.47 -17.40
C LEU A 177 17.01 -23.61 -17.93
N GLN A 178 16.41 -24.69 -18.45
CA GLN A 178 17.17 -25.81 -19.03
C GLN A 178 17.85 -25.46 -20.36
N ASN A 179 17.27 -24.56 -21.17
CA ASN A 179 17.86 -24.15 -22.44
C ASN A 179 19.01 -23.14 -22.27
N GLU A 180 18.93 -22.24 -21.29
CA GLU A 180 20.02 -21.32 -20.94
C GLU A 180 21.21 -22.06 -20.28
N GLU A 181 20.94 -23.09 -19.47
CA GLU A 181 21.99 -23.97 -18.95
C GLU A 181 22.62 -24.83 -20.04
N LYS A 182 21.85 -25.38 -20.99
CA LYS A 182 22.41 -26.15 -22.11
C LYS A 182 23.27 -25.29 -23.06
N MET A 183 22.88 -24.05 -23.35
CA MET A 183 23.66 -23.14 -24.22
C MET A 183 24.97 -22.66 -23.60
N LYS A 184 25.13 -22.70 -22.26
CA LYS A 184 26.41 -22.39 -21.59
C LYS A 184 27.47 -23.48 -21.74
N TYR A 185 27.07 -24.71 -22.10
CA TYR A 185 27.97 -25.86 -22.21
C TYR A 185 28.08 -26.43 -23.63
N LEU A 186 27.63 -25.71 -24.68
CA LEU A 186 27.94 -26.13 -26.03
C LEU A 186 29.42 -25.86 -26.33
N PRO A 187 30.22 -26.89 -26.68
CA PRO A 187 31.60 -26.67 -27.07
C PRO A 187 31.65 -25.83 -28.35
N SER A 188 32.49 -24.80 -28.34
CA SER A 188 32.84 -24.02 -29.53
C SER A 188 33.31 -24.97 -30.62
N ARG A 189 32.54 -25.10 -31.70
CA ARG A 189 32.96 -25.88 -32.86
C ARG A 189 34.18 -25.19 -33.49
N VAL A 190 35.33 -25.87 -33.42
CA VAL A 190 36.53 -25.60 -34.23
C VAL A 190 36.29 -26.14 -35.64
#